data_AF-A0A1V5Y801-F1
#
_entry.id   AF-A0A1V5Y801-F1
#
_cell.length_a   1.000
_cell.length_b   1.000
_cell.length_c   1.000
_cell.angle_alpha   90.00
_cell.angle_beta   90.00
_cell.angle_gamma   90.00
#
_symmetry.space_group_name_H-M   'P 1'
#
loop_
_entity.id
_entity.type
_entity.pdbx_description
1 polymer ?
#
loop_
_entity_poly.entity_id
_entity_poly.type
_entity_poly.pdbx_seq_one_letter_code
_entity_poly.pdbx_strand_id
1 'polypeptide(L)'
;MEVDHEKGFKLSFKYIPDYEENLLGFSNLGGTVYAYGYRMVKGKKAGLIYTVDMKNSLFTDPKVFEMDGDFEITSMTVLTNDVYALGNLNNKKLSMILMNINKK
;
A
#
# COMPACT_ATOMS: atom_id res chain seq x y z
N MET A 1 10.85 8.72 7.71
CA MET A 1 10.34 9.70 6.72
C MET A 1 8.87 9.86 7.02
N GLU A 2 8.48 10.97 7.62
CA GLU A 2 7.07 11.32 7.81
C GLU A 2 6.51 11.83 6.48
N VAL A 3 5.32 11.36 6.13
CA VAL A 3 4.58 11.79 4.94
C VAL A 3 3.95 13.14 5.28
N ASP A 4 4.51 14.21 4.74
CA ASP A 4 3.90 15.54 4.77
C ASP A 4 2.78 15.55 3.72
N HIS A 5 1.53 15.57 4.19
CA HIS A 5 0.35 15.57 3.32
C HIS A 5 0.22 16.86 2.49
N GLU A 6 0.88 17.96 2.88
CA GLU A 6 0.91 19.21 2.11
C GLU A 6 2.10 19.27 1.14
N LYS A 7 3.21 18.61 1.49
CA LYS A 7 4.37 18.44 0.62
C LYS A 7 4.45 16.99 0.18
N GLY A 8 3.55 16.66 -0.74
CA GLY A 8 3.62 15.46 -1.54
C GLY A 8 5.07 15.19 -1.97
N PHE A 9 5.38 13.90 -2.10
CA PHE A 9 6.65 13.36 -2.58
C PHE A 9 7.42 14.39 -3.42
N LYS A 10 8.72 14.58 -3.18
CA LYS A 10 9.59 15.53 -3.91
C LYS A 10 9.70 15.25 -5.43
N LEU A 11 8.83 14.38 -5.94
CA LEU A 11 8.53 14.08 -7.32
C LEU A 11 7.04 14.42 -7.51
N SER A 12 6.73 15.32 -8.44
CA SER A 12 5.41 15.89 -8.74
C SER A 12 4.40 14.87 -9.29
N PHE A 13 4.07 13.83 -8.52
CA PHE A 13 3.02 12.88 -8.84
C PHE A 13 1.68 13.47 -8.40
N LYS A 14 0.79 13.75 -9.34
CA LYS A 14 -0.61 14.03 -9.02
C LYS A 14 -1.29 12.70 -8.70
N TYR A 15 -1.45 12.41 -7.42
CA TYR A 15 -2.30 11.33 -6.96
C TYR A 15 -3.70 11.89 -6.68
N ILE A 16 -4.66 11.53 -7.53
CA ILE A 16 -6.08 11.85 -7.32
C ILE A 16 -6.77 10.49 -7.21
N PRO A 17 -7.11 10.04 -6.00
CA PRO A 17 -7.73 8.75 -5.83
C PRO A 17 -9.18 8.78 -6.30
N ASP A 18 -9.60 7.79 -7.09
CA ASP A 18 -11.01 7.59 -7.47
C ASP A 18 -11.86 7.02 -6.32
N TYR A 19 -11.21 6.58 -5.24
CA TYR A 19 -11.81 5.90 -4.10
C TYR A 19 -11.40 6.58 -2.78
N GLU A 20 -12.07 6.25 -1.69
CA GLU A 20 -11.63 6.66 -0.36
C GLU A 20 -10.44 5.79 0.08
N GLU A 21 -9.24 6.32 -0.07
CA GLU A 21 -7.98 5.63 0.23
C GLU A 21 -6.96 6.54 0.90
N ASN A 22 -6.04 5.91 1.63
CA ASN A 22 -4.99 6.58 2.36
C ASN A 22 -3.67 5.80 2.18
N LEU A 23 -2.69 6.47 1.58
CA LEU A 23 -1.34 5.95 1.41
C LEU A 23 -0.52 6.23 2.65
N LEU A 24 0.00 5.17 3.27
CA LEU A 24 0.77 5.22 4.51
C LEU A 24 2.28 5.25 4.25
N GLY A 25 2.73 4.86 3.05
CA GLY A 25 4.14 4.91 2.72
C GLY A 25 4.48 4.41 1.33
N PHE A 26 5.79 4.39 1.06
CA PHE A 26 6.38 3.96 -0.20
C PHE A 26 7.61 3.10 0.05
N SER A 27 7.91 2.19 -0.88
CA SER A 27 9.13 1.39 -0.86
C SER A 27 9.67 1.18 -2.26
N ASN A 28 10.98 1.38 -2.44
CA ASN A 28 11.67 1.01 -3.67
C ASN A 28 12.31 -0.36 -3.47
N LEU A 29 11.76 -1.38 -4.13
CA LEU A 29 12.15 -2.77 -4.00
C LEU A 29 12.59 -3.30 -5.36
N GLY A 30 13.89 -3.46 -5.56
CA GLY A 30 14.45 -4.02 -6.79
C GLY A 30 14.21 -3.15 -8.04
N GLY A 31 14.12 -1.82 -7.88
CA GLY A 31 13.87 -0.88 -8.98
C GLY A 31 12.37 -0.64 -9.27
N THR A 32 11.48 -1.34 -8.57
CA THR A 32 10.04 -1.07 -8.59
C THR A 32 9.65 -0.26 -7.36
N VAL A 33 8.96 0.87 -7.57
CA VAL A 33 8.43 1.68 -6.48
C VAL A 33 7.00 1.23 -6.20
N TYR A 34 6.73 0.92 -4.94
CA TYR A 34 5.40 0.60 -4.43
C TYR A 34 4.91 1.72 -3.53
N ALA A 35 3.64 2.07 -3.65
CA ALA A 35 2.92 2.86 -2.67
C ALA A 35 1.93 1.94 -1.95
N TYR A 36 1.78 2.08 -0.65
CA TYR A 36 0.95 1.17 0.13
C TYR A 36 0.18 1.89 1.23
N GLY A 37 -0.93 1.28 1.65
CA GLY A 37 -1.79 1.79 2.70
C GLY A 37 -3.09 1.01 2.80
N TYR A 38 -4.22 1.72 2.80
CA TYR A 38 -5.55 1.11 2.79
C TYR A 38 -6.55 1.87 1.92
N ARG A 39 -7.62 1.17 1.54
CA ARG A 39 -8.84 1.70 0.91
C ARG A 39 -10.06 1.31 1.75
N MET A 40 -11.05 2.19 1.82
CA MET A 40 -12.34 1.84 2.42
C MET A 40 -13.18 1.01 1.45
N VAL A 41 -13.54 -0.21 1.85
CA VAL A 41 -14.43 -1.11 1.11
C VAL A 41 -15.56 -1.53 2.04
N LYS A 42 -16.81 -1.15 1.71
CA LYS A 42 -18.00 -1.45 2.51
C LYS A 42 -17.85 -1.03 3.99
N GLY A 43 -17.19 0.10 4.24
CA GLY A 43 -16.96 0.63 5.59
C GLY A 43 -15.83 -0.04 6.38
N LYS A 44 -15.03 -0.92 5.77
CA LYS A 44 -13.83 -1.53 6.39
C LYS A 44 -12.57 -1.14 5.64
N LYS A 45 -11.43 -1.12 6.33
CA LYS A 45 -10.12 -0.97 5.68
C LYS A 45 -9.72 -2.26 4.96
N ALA A 46 -9.42 -2.14 3.68
CA ALA A 46 -8.76 -3.16 2.87
C ALA A 46 -7.34 -2.71 2.53
N GLY A 47 -6.37 -3.61 2.64
CA GLY A 47 -4.97 -3.30 2.33
C GLY A 47 -4.83 -2.89 0.86
N LEU A 48 -4.04 -1.86 0.59
CA LEU A 48 -3.90 -1.28 -0.73
C LEU A 48 -2.44 -1.22 -1.14
N ILE A 49 -2.13 -1.66 -2.37
CA ILE A 49 -0.82 -1.53 -2.98
C ILE A 49 -0.96 -0.99 -4.40
N TYR A 50 -0.23 0.06 -4.70
CA TYR A 50 0.05 0.52 -6.06
C TYR A 50 1.47 0.17 -6.45
N THR A 51 1.67 -0.15 -7.73
CA THR A 51 2.99 0.03 -8.34
C THR A 51 3.04 1.44 -8.93
N VAL A 52 4.19 2.10 -8.83
CA VAL A 52 4.40 3.44 -9.36
C VAL A 52 5.27 3.35 -10.60
N ASP A 53 4.71 3.70 -11.74
CA ASP A 53 5.46 3.90 -12.98
C ASP A 53 6.18 5.25 -12.90
N MET A 54 7.45 5.18 -12.52
CA MET A 54 8.32 6.35 -12.39
C MET A 54 8.61 7.04 -13.74
N LYS A 55 8.49 6.34 -14.86
CA LYS A 55 8.76 6.91 -16.20
C LYS A 55 7.60 7.77 -16.67
N ASN A 56 6.38 7.28 -16.47
CA ASN A 56 5.16 7.97 -16.89
C ASN A 56 4.54 8.83 -15.77
N SER A 57 5.11 8.77 -14.57
CA SER A 57 4.62 9.44 -13.37
C SER A 57 3.21 9.02 -12.96
N LEU A 58 2.90 7.72 -13.05
CA LEU A 58 1.55 7.18 -12.84
C LEU A 58 1.52 6.09 -11.76
N PHE A 59 0.42 6.03 -11.03
CA PHE A 59 0.06 4.86 -10.23
C PHE A 59 -0.60 3.84 -11.16
N THR A 60 -0.22 2.56 -11.06
CA THR A 60 -0.85 1.47 -11.83
C THR A 60 -2.21 1.10 -11.25
N ASP A 61 -2.88 0.10 -11.83
CA ASP A 61 -4.05 -0.50 -11.18
C ASP A 61 -3.68 -1.03 -9.77
N PRO A 62 -4.50 -0.74 -8.75
CA PRO A 62 -4.21 -1.15 -7.38
C PRO A 62 -4.49 -2.64 -7.16
N LYS A 63 -3.67 -3.25 -6.32
CA LYS A 63 -4.00 -4.50 -5.65
C LYS A 63 -4.69 -4.18 -4.32
N VAL A 64 -5.90 -4.70 -4.13
CA VAL A 64 -6.69 -4.53 -2.91
C VAL A 64 -6.85 -5.87 -2.20
N PHE A 65 -6.62 -5.87 -0.89
CA PHE A 65 -6.60 -7.06 -0.04
C PHE A 65 -7.64 -6.92 1.07
N GLU A 66 -8.80 -7.53 0.88
CA GLU A 66 -9.86 -7.62 1.90
C GLU A 66 -9.54 -8.76 2.88
N MET A 67 -9.70 -8.49 4.18
CA MET A 67 -9.56 -9.49 5.25
C MET A 67 -10.77 -9.42 6.18
N ASP A 68 -10.93 -10.42 7.06
CA ASP A 68 -11.94 -10.35 8.12
C ASP A 68 -11.49 -9.41 9.24
N GLY A 69 -11.61 -8.10 9.00
CA GLY A 69 -11.21 -7.03 9.90
C GLY A 69 -10.79 -5.78 9.14
N ASP A 70 -10.32 -4.76 9.87
CA ASP A 70 -9.65 -3.61 9.27
C ASP A 70 -8.19 -3.96 9.00
N PHE A 71 -7.80 -3.96 7.73
CA PHE A 71 -6.45 -4.27 7.31
C PHE A 71 -5.79 -3.08 6.61
N GLU A 72 -4.60 -2.71 7.07
CA GLU A 72 -3.78 -1.66 6.47
C GLU A 72 -2.33 -2.13 6.30
N ILE A 73 -1.73 -1.78 5.17
CA ILE A 73 -0.33 -2.14 4.87
C ILE A 73 0.56 -0.99 5.33
N THR A 74 1.54 -1.32 6.16
CA THR A 74 2.42 -0.32 6.82
C THR A 74 3.85 -0.40 6.33
N SER A 75 4.25 -1.51 5.72
CA SER A 75 5.58 -1.68 5.13
C SER A 75 5.57 -2.75 4.04
N MET A 76 6.56 -2.69 3.15
CA MET A 76 6.83 -3.74 2.18
C MET A 76 8.31 -4.11 2.19
N THR A 77 8.61 -5.37 1.91
CA THR A 77 9.97 -5.91 1.92
C THR A 77 10.15 -6.96 0.84
N VAL A 78 11.40 -7.31 0.55
CA VAL A 78 11.76 -8.45 -0.29
C VAL A 78 12.34 -9.53 0.59
N LEU A 79 11.79 -10.75 0.49
CA LEU A 79 12.39 -11.94 1.08
C LEU A 79 12.72 -12.88 -0.07
N THR A 80 14.01 -13.26 -0.16
CA THR A 80 14.59 -13.95 -1.31
C THR A 80 14.30 -13.21 -2.63
N ASN A 81 13.35 -13.71 -3.43
CA ASN A 81 12.97 -13.13 -4.72
C ASN A 81 11.51 -12.65 -4.73
N ASP A 82 10.82 -12.76 -3.61
CA ASP A 82 9.40 -12.45 -3.47
C ASP A 82 9.18 -11.15 -2.72
N VAL A 83 8.18 -10.38 -3.15
CA VAL A 83 7.76 -9.15 -2.48
C VAL A 83 6.67 -9.47 -1.47
N TYR A 84 6.85 -8.96 -0.25
CA TYR A 84 5.92 -9.11 0.85
C TYR A 84 5.42 -7.76 1.34
N ALA A 85 4.17 -7.73 1.76
CA ALA A 85 3.56 -6.63 2.50
C ALA A 85 3.40 -7.05 3.96
N LEU A 86 3.81 -6.16 4.86
CA LEU A 86 3.54 -6.23 6.28
C LEU A 86 2.38 -5.28 6.59
N GLY A 87 1.35 -5.79 7.25
CA GLY A 87 0.19 -5.00 7.60
C GLY A 87 -0.37 -5.31 8.97
N ASN A 88 -1.13 -4.35 9.50
CA ASN A 88 -1.86 -4.49 10.74
C ASN A 88 -3.27 -4.92 10.43
N LEU A 89 -3.71 -6.02 11.03
CA LEU A 89 -5.08 -6.51 11.00
C LEU A 89 -5.71 -6.27 12.37
N ASN A 90 -6.82 -5.53 12.39
CA ASN A 90 -7.64 -5.37 13.58
C ASN A 90 -8.98 -6.09 13.39
N ASN A 91 -9.13 -7.23 14.07
CA ASN A 91 -10.34 -8.05 14.03
C ASN A 91 -10.78 -8.47 15.44
N LYS A 92 -11.06 -7.47 16.29
CA LYS A 92 -11.24 -7.57 17.76
C LYS A 92 -9.92 -7.75 18.53
N LYS A 93 -8.83 -8.11 17.85
CA LYS A 93 -7.46 -8.11 18.36
C LYS A 93 -6.52 -7.57 17.29
N LEU A 94 -5.51 -6.81 17.69
CA LEU A 94 -4.46 -6.36 16.78
C LEU A 94 -3.49 -7.52 16.49
N SER A 95 -3.29 -7.81 15.22
CA SER A 95 -2.34 -8.80 14.71
C SER A 95 -1.50 -8.22 13.58
N MET A 96 -0.27 -8.68 13.43
CA MET A 96 0.58 -8.34 12.29
C MET A 96 0.55 -9.48 11.27
N ILE A 97 0.34 -9.14 10.01
CA ILE A 97 0.26 -10.11 8.91
C ILE A 97 1.38 -9.81 7.92
N LEU A 98 2.13 -10.86 7.55
CA LEU A 98 3.10 -10.82 6.45
C LEU A 98 2.51 -11.60 5.27
N MET A 99 2.27 -10.94 4.14
CA MET A 99 1.63 -11.54 2.97
C MET A 99 2.50 -11.39 1.71
N ASN A 100 2.60 -12.44 0.90
CA ASN A 100 3.22 -12.36 -0.41
C ASN A 100 2.24 -11.69 -1.39
N ILE A 101 2.65 -10.59 -2.03
CA ILE A 101 1.73 -9.77 -2.85
C ILE A 101 1.43 -10.39 -4.23
N ASN A 102 2.09 -11.50 -4.56
CA ASN A 102 1.95 -12.23 -5.83
C ASN A 102 1.12 -13.51 -5.67
N LYS A 103 0.82 -13.95 -4.44
CA LYS A 103 -0.06 -15.10 -4.18
C LYS A 103 -1.46 -14.59 -3.85
N LYS A 104 -2.45 -15.02 -4.66
CA LYS A 104 -3.87 -14.77 -4.43
C LYS A 104 -4.42 -15.71 -3.37
#